data_AF-A0A3M2C415-F1
#
_entry.id   AF-A0A3M2C415-F1
#
_cell.length_a   1.000
_cell.length_b   1.000
_cell.length_c   1.000
_cell.angle_alpha   90.00
_cell.angle_beta   90.00
_cell.angle_gamma   90.00
#
_symmetry.space_group_name_H-M   'P 1'
#
loop_
_entity.id
_entity.type
_entity.pdbx_description
1 polymer ?
#
loop_
_entity_poly.entity_id
_entity_poly.type
_entity_poly.pdbx_seq_one_letter_code
_entity_poly.pdbx_strand_id
1 'polypeptide(L)'
;GKLTVDTLTTNHELILADLLNHIHTRKGERVERPEFGTSIHDMILDLPPIDAEKVVRNELTRVVNSDPRVELVNISVAAREHDISAEIVVKFLEDDLTAKLVTTFIADL
;
A
#
# COMPACT_ATOMS: atom_id res chain seq x y z
N GLY A 1 27.62 22.27 -6.34
CA GLY A 1 26.23 21.94 -6.68
C GLY A 1 26.02 20.47 -6.36
N LYS A 2 24.89 20.03 -5.81
CA LYS A 2 23.50 20.44 -6.03
C LYS A 2 22.77 20.19 -4.70
N LEU A 3 21.96 21.14 -4.25
CA LEU A 3 21.06 20.96 -3.12
C LEU A 3 20.02 19.90 -3.51
N THR A 4 20.02 18.76 -2.85
CA THR A 4 18.91 17.81 -2.90
C THR A 4 17.86 18.31 -1.93
N VAL A 5 16.93 19.11 -2.42
CA VAL A 5 15.70 19.40 -1.68
C VAL A 5 14.72 18.32 -2.12
N ASP A 6 14.83 17.13 -1.51
CA ASP A 6 13.84 16.06 -1.65
C ASP A 6 12.60 16.46 -0.84
N THR A 7 11.86 17.42 -1.36
CA THR A 7 10.54 17.75 -0.82
C THR A 7 9.51 17.26 -1.82
N LEU A 8 8.70 16.29 -1.39
CA LEU A 8 7.55 15.86 -2.16
C LEU A 8 6.65 17.07 -2.45
N THR A 9 6.14 17.15 -3.66
CA THR A 9 5.16 18.18 -4.02
C THR A 9 3.81 17.81 -3.40
N THR A 10 2.90 18.78 -3.30
CA THR A 10 1.52 18.51 -2.88
C THR A 10 0.85 17.45 -3.77
N ASN A 11 1.22 17.37 -5.06
CA ASN A 11 0.71 16.33 -5.96
C ASN A 11 1.18 14.93 -5.52
N HIS A 12 2.46 14.77 -5.20
CA HIS A 12 3.00 13.51 -4.70
C HIS A 12 2.30 13.07 -3.41
N GLU A 13 2.09 14.01 -2.49
CA GLU A 13 1.38 13.73 -1.22
C GLU A 13 -0.06 13.24 -1.47
N LEU A 14 -0.77 13.81 -2.45
CA LEU A 14 -2.11 13.36 -2.84
C LEU A 14 -2.11 11.96 -3.44
N ILE A 15 -1.11 11.63 -4.27
CA ILE A 15 -0.96 10.28 -4.82
C ILE A 15 -0.73 9.26 -3.70
N LEU A 16 0.16 9.57 -2.75
CA LEU A 16 0.42 8.69 -1.61
C LEU A 16 -0.82 8.56 -0.71
N ALA A 17 -1.57 9.63 -0.51
CA ALA A 17 -2.82 9.61 0.24
C ALA A 17 -3.88 8.75 -0.48
N ASP A 18 -4.01 8.84 -1.81
CA ASP A 18 -4.91 8.00 -2.61
C ASP A 18 -4.56 6.51 -2.47
N LEU A 19 -3.27 6.17 -2.55
CA LEU A 19 -2.78 4.80 -2.34
C LEU A 19 -3.11 4.30 -0.93
N LEU A 20 -2.83 5.09 0.11
CA LEU A 20 -3.17 4.72 1.49
C LEU A 20 -4.68 4.56 1.69
N ASN A 21 -5.49 5.43 1.08
CA ASN A 21 -6.94 5.31 1.12
C ASN A 21 -7.41 4.03 0.44
N HIS A 22 -6.85 3.70 -0.73
CA HIS A 22 -7.16 2.45 -1.43
C HIS A 22 -6.78 1.23 -0.57
N ILE A 23 -5.59 1.24 0.03
CA ILE A 23 -5.09 0.15 0.88
C ILE A 23 -6.03 -0.12 2.07
N HIS A 24 -6.51 0.92 2.75
CA HIS A 24 -7.35 0.78 3.96
C HIS A 24 -8.86 0.71 3.69
N THR A 25 -9.31 0.94 2.45
CA THR A 25 -10.73 0.77 2.10
C THR A 25 -11.04 -0.73 2.00
N ARG A 26 -12.16 -1.19 2.57
CA ARG A 26 -12.56 -2.60 2.42
C ARG A 26 -13.05 -2.85 1.00
N LYS A 27 -12.59 -3.94 0.37
CA LYS A 27 -13.00 -4.32 -0.98
C LYS A 27 -14.52 -4.46 -1.06
N GLY A 28 -15.13 -3.89 -2.10
CA GLY A 28 -16.58 -3.97 -2.34
C GLY A 28 -17.42 -2.87 -1.65
N GLU A 29 -16.84 -2.00 -0.82
CA GLU A 29 -17.57 -0.85 -0.25
C GLU A 29 -18.00 0.18 -1.31
N ARG A 30 -17.34 0.20 -2.47
CA ARG A 30 -17.67 1.10 -3.58
C ARG A 30 -18.40 0.32 -4.67
N VAL A 31 -19.73 0.46 -4.73
CA VAL A 31 -20.60 -0.21 -5.72
C VAL A 31 -20.14 0.01 -7.17
N GLU A 32 -19.70 1.23 -7.49
CA GLU A 32 -19.21 1.61 -8.82
C GLU A 32 -17.77 1.10 -9.12
N ARG A 33 -17.03 0.63 -8.10
CA ARG A 33 -15.64 0.16 -8.21
C ARG A 33 -15.41 -1.04 -7.29
N PRO A 34 -15.93 -2.23 -7.64
CA PRO A 34 -15.87 -3.40 -6.77
C PRO A 34 -14.44 -3.89 -6.48
N GLU A 35 -13.49 -3.57 -7.36
CA GLU A 35 -12.06 -3.89 -7.20
C GLU A 35 -11.29 -2.85 -6.36
N PHE A 36 -11.93 -1.74 -5.98
CA PHE A 36 -11.32 -0.73 -5.11
C PHE A 36 -11.40 -1.19 -3.65
N GLY A 37 -10.26 -1.17 -2.99
CA GLY A 37 -10.07 -1.61 -1.61
C GLY A 37 -9.21 -2.85 -1.52
N THR A 38 -8.95 -3.32 -0.31
CA THR A 38 -8.29 -4.58 -0.04
C THR A 38 -9.15 -5.47 0.84
N SER A 39 -8.92 -6.77 0.78
CA SER A 39 -9.48 -7.74 1.74
C SER A 39 -8.53 -8.03 2.89
N ILE A 40 -7.47 -7.21 3.06
CA ILE A 40 -6.43 -7.44 4.07
C ILE A 40 -7.05 -7.50 5.46
N HIS A 41 -7.95 -6.57 5.80
CA HIS A 41 -8.64 -6.50 7.09
C HIS A 41 -9.39 -7.78 7.47
N ASP A 42 -9.92 -8.51 6.50
CA ASP A 42 -10.69 -9.73 6.76
C ASP A 42 -9.77 -10.95 6.87
N MET A 43 -8.58 -10.91 6.27
CA MET A 43 -7.66 -12.05 6.16
C MET A 43 -6.66 -12.17 7.31
N ILE A 44 -6.41 -11.08 8.05
CA ILE A 44 -5.38 -11.00 9.10
C ILE A 44 -5.64 -12.01 10.24
N LEU A 45 -6.92 -12.26 10.57
CA LEU A 45 -7.33 -13.09 11.68
C LEU A 45 -7.37 -14.59 11.35
N ASP A 46 -7.55 -14.92 10.07
CA ASP A 46 -7.89 -16.28 9.65
C ASP A 46 -6.71 -17.06 9.07
N LEU A 47 -5.57 -16.40 8.82
CA LEU A 47 -4.41 -17.00 8.16
C LEU A 47 -3.18 -17.07 9.08
N PRO A 48 -2.36 -18.14 8.99
CA PRO A 48 -1.06 -18.17 9.64
C PRO A 48 -0.12 -17.10 9.02
N PRO A 49 0.84 -16.56 9.79
CA PRO A 49 1.65 -15.40 9.37
C PRO A 49 2.32 -15.55 8.00
N ILE A 50 2.88 -16.72 7.69
CA ILE A 50 3.57 -16.98 6.42
C ILE A 50 2.65 -16.87 5.19
N ASP A 51 1.38 -17.24 5.34
CA ASP A 51 0.40 -17.15 4.27
C ASP A 51 -0.18 -15.74 4.20
N ALA A 52 -0.43 -15.12 5.36
CA ALA A 52 -0.84 -13.72 5.45
C ALA A 52 0.14 -12.78 4.75
N GLU A 53 1.46 -12.96 4.93
CA GLU A 53 2.48 -12.16 4.23
C GLU A 53 2.35 -12.23 2.71
N LYS A 54 2.15 -13.44 2.16
CA LYS A 54 2.03 -13.63 0.71
C LYS A 54 0.75 -12.97 0.17
N VAL A 55 -0.35 -13.16 0.87
CA VAL A 55 -1.65 -12.61 0.48
C VAL A 55 -1.63 -11.08 0.53
N VAL A 56 -1.14 -10.50 1.63
CA VAL A 56 -0.99 -9.06 1.79
C VAL A 56 -0.06 -8.47 0.74
N ARG A 57 1.09 -9.11 0.47
CA ARG A 57 2.02 -8.65 -0.59
C ARG A 57 1.33 -8.59 -1.94
N ASN A 58 0.53 -9.61 -2.30
CA ASN A 58 -0.18 -9.65 -3.57
C ASN A 58 -1.25 -8.55 -3.66
N GLU A 59 -2.02 -8.33 -2.60
CA GLU A 59 -3.03 -7.27 -2.55
C GLU A 59 -2.41 -5.87 -2.67
N LEU A 60 -1.34 -5.60 -1.92
CA LEU A 60 -0.63 -4.33 -2.00
C LEU A 60 0.00 -4.12 -3.39
N THR A 61 0.56 -5.17 -3.99
CA THR A 61 1.07 -5.13 -5.36
C THR A 61 -0.04 -4.79 -6.36
N ARG A 62 -1.23 -5.39 -6.21
CA ARG A 62 -2.41 -5.10 -7.05
C ARG A 62 -2.83 -3.64 -6.91
N VAL A 63 -2.90 -3.12 -5.69
CA VAL A 63 -3.29 -1.72 -5.43
C VAL A 63 -2.31 -0.75 -6.06
N VAL A 64 -1.01 -0.92 -5.86
CA VAL A 64 0.01 -0.03 -6.45
C VAL A 64 -0.04 -0.09 -7.97
N ASN A 65 -0.13 -1.29 -8.57
CA ASN A 65 -0.22 -1.45 -10.03
C ASN A 65 -1.53 -0.92 -10.63
N SER A 66 -2.55 -0.64 -9.81
CA SER A 66 -3.79 -0.01 -10.28
C SER A 66 -3.69 1.51 -10.43
N ASP A 67 -2.68 2.14 -9.82
CA ASP A 67 -2.47 3.58 -9.93
C ASP A 67 -1.47 3.88 -11.07
N PRO A 68 -1.92 4.50 -12.18
CA PRO A 68 -1.08 4.74 -13.35
C PRO A 68 -0.03 5.83 -13.15
N ARG A 69 0.04 6.47 -11.98
CA ARG A 69 0.98 7.56 -11.69
C ARG A 69 2.28 7.06 -11.05
N VAL A 70 2.30 5.80 -10.61
CA VAL A 70 3.43 5.21 -9.88
C VAL A 70 3.82 3.84 -10.41
N GLU A 71 5.06 3.45 -10.16
CA GLU A 71 5.59 2.12 -10.38
C GLU A 71 6.04 1.51 -9.05
N LEU A 72 5.76 0.23 -8.83
CA LEU A 72 6.22 -0.49 -7.64
C LEU A 72 7.73 -0.76 -7.73
N VAL A 73 8.50 -0.23 -6.79
CA VAL A 73 9.96 -0.47 -6.70
C VAL A 73 10.27 -1.62 -5.75
N ASN A 74 9.66 -1.61 -4.57
CA ASN A 74 9.87 -2.65 -3.57
C ASN A 74 8.66 -2.79 -2.65
N ILE A 75 8.47 -4.01 -2.14
CA ILE A 75 7.50 -4.27 -1.09
C ILE A 75 8.06 -5.26 -0.08
N SER A 76 8.07 -4.85 1.18
CA SER A 76 8.41 -5.69 2.33
C SER A 76 7.20 -5.83 3.22
N VAL A 77 6.84 -7.06 3.59
CA VAL A 77 5.71 -7.36 4.47
C VAL A 77 6.24 -8.21 5.61
N ALA A 78 5.85 -7.86 6.83
CA ALA A 78 6.15 -8.64 8.03
C ALA A 78 4.84 -8.89 8.77
N ALA A 79 4.46 -10.16 8.90
CA ALA A 79 3.29 -10.57 9.67
C ALA A 79 3.69 -11.11 11.05
N ARG A 80 2.94 -10.70 12.06
CA ARG A 80 3.00 -11.15 13.45
C ARG A 80 1.63 -11.67 13.86
N GLU A 81 1.54 -12.19 15.08
CA GLU A 81 0.32 -12.81 15.61
C GLU A 81 -0.91 -11.88 15.64
N HIS A 82 -0.70 -10.57 15.82
CA HIS A 82 -1.80 -9.60 15.96
C HIS A 82 -1.68 -8.40 15.02
N ASP A 83 -0.64 -8.33 14.20
CA ASP A 83 -0.42 -7.20 13.33
C ASP A 83 0.36 -7.58 12.07
N ILE A 84 0.09 -6.86 10.98
CA ILE A 84 0.86 -6.95 9.74
C ILE A 84 1.34 -5.56 9.39
N SER A 85 2.65 -5.41 9.24
CA SER A 85 3.28 -4.19 8.78
C SER A 85 3.81 -4.36 7.36
N ALA A 86 3.62 -3.35 6.52
CA ALA A 86 4.14 -3.32 5.16
C ALA A 86 4.87 -2.01 4.87
N GLU A 87 6.03 -2.13 4.23
CA GLU A 87 6.79 -1.04 3.67
C GLU A 87 6.77 -1.15 2.14
N ILE A 88 6.29 -0.09 1.49
CA ILE A 88 6.10 -0.03 0.05
C ILE A 88 6.95 1.12 -0.47
N VAL A 89 7.82 0.85 -1.44
CA VAL A 89 8.57 1.87 -2.16
C VAL A 89 7.98 1.99 -3.55
N VAL A 90 7.56 3.19 -3.90
CA VAL A 90 7.01 3.53 -5.22
C VAL A 90 7.89 4.56 -5.90
N LYS A 91 7.91 4.55 -7.22
CA LYS A 91 8.51 5.57 -8.06
C LYS A 91 7.43 6.36 -8.77
N PHE A 92 7.44 7.68 -8.71
CA PHE A 92 6.54 8.54 -9.49
C PHE A 92 6.98 8.53 -10.95
N LEU A 93 6.03 8.30 -11.87
CA LEU A 93 6.33 8.25 -13.29
C LEU A 93 6.57 9.64 -13.92
N GLU A 94 6.19 10.72 -13.23
CA GLU A 94 6.34 12.08 -13.75
C GLU A 94 7.76 12.64 -13.64
N ASP A 95 8.52 12.25 -12.62
CA ASP A 95 9.84 12.81 -12.34
C ASP A 95 10.88 11.82 -11.79
N ASP A 96 10.59 10.51 -11.84
CA ASP A 96 11.43 9.41 -11.36
C ASP A 96 11.81 9.49 -9.86
N LEU A 97 11.13 10.32 -9.06
CA LEU A 97 11.33 10.36 -7.61
C LEU A 97 10.75 9.11 -6.94
N THR A 98 11.39 8.67 -5.86
CA THR A 98 10.88 7.54 -5.06
C THR A 98 10.31 8.01 -3.73
N ALA A 99 9.21 7.41 -3.33
CA ALA A 99 8.62 7.61 -2.01
C ALA A 99 8.38 6.28 -1.30
N LYS A 100 8.37 6.36 0.03
CA LYS A 100 8.17 5.21 0.90
C LYS A 100 6.87 5.38 1.69
N LEU A 101 6.00 4.39 1.60
CA LEU A 101 4.79 4.27 2.41
C LEU A 101 4.99 3.17 3.44
N VAL A 102 4.54 3.43 4.66
CA VAL A 102 4.48 2.44 5.73
C VAL A 102 3.04 2.35 6.20
N THR A 103 2.49 1.15 6.23
CA THR A 103 1.15 0.88 6.77
C THR A 103 1.20 -0.30 7.73
N THR A 104 0.33 -0.28 8.73
CA THR A 104 0.17 -1.36 9.69
C THR A 104 -1.31 -1.66 9.83
N PHE A 105 -1.64 -2.93 9.72
CA PHE A 105 -2.96 -3.47 10.00
C PHE A 105 -2.90 -4.16 11.36
N ILE A 106 -3.82 -3.80 12.25
CA ILE A 106 -3.95 -4.41 13.57
C ILE A 106 -5.25 -5.23 13.55
N ALA A 107 -5.17 -6.46 14.03
CA ALA A 107 -6.36 -7.25 14.30
C ALA A 107 -7.16 -6.59 15.44
N ASP A 108 -8.36 -6.08 15.15
CA ASP A 108 -9.30 -5.68 16.20
C ASP A 108 -9.71 -6.94 16.98
N LEU A 109 -9.35 -6.98 18.27
CA LEU A 109 -9.69 -8.04 19.24
C LEU A 109 -11.11 -7.87 19.78
#